data_AF-A0A0Q8QUU3-F1
#
_entry.id   AF-A0A0Q8QUU3-F1
#
_cell.length_a   1.000
_cell.length_b   1.000
_cell.length_c   1.000
_cell.angle_alpha   90.00
_cell.angle_beta   90.00
_cell.angle_gamma   90.00
#
_symmetry.space_group_name_H-M   'P 1'
#
loop_
_entity.id
_entity.type
_entity.pdbx_description
1 polymer ?
#
loop_
_entity_poly.entity_id
_entity_poly.type
_entity_poly.pdbx_seq_one_letter_code
_entity_poly.pdbx_strand_id
1 'polypeptide(L)'
;MINGVGQTSPTRIGRVKDETVKPLAPTGPVDSPSVPVAAPSLVAALAEAGPPVNSEKIAAIRQAIAAGQYPIDAKAIAAKMIALDLPSSST
;
A
#
# COMPACT_ATOMS: atom_id res chain seq x y z
N MET A 1 -18.60 -31.09 -30.32
CA MET A 1 -19.22 -29.87 -30.87
C MET A 1 -19.32 -28.87 -29.72
N ILE A 2 -18.64 -27.73 -29.79
CA ILE A 2 -18.78 -26.68 -28.78
C ILE A 2 -19.73 -25.63 -29.36
N ASN A 3 -20.82 -25.32 -28.65
CA ASN A 3 -21.68 -24.21 -29.03
C ASN A 3 -21.06 -22.93 -28.45
N GLY A 4 -20.61 -22.04 -29.33
CA GLY A 4 -20.35 -20.64 -28.96
C GLY A 4 -21.61 -19.80 -29.19
N VAL A 5 -21.86 -18.84 -28.30
CA VAL A 5 -22.39 -17.49 -28.58
C VAL A 5 -22.27 -16.65 -27.30
N GLY A 6 -21.70 -15.45 -27.42
CA GLY A 6 -21.43 -14.56 -26.29
C GLY A 6 -22.70 -13.97 -25.68
N GLN A 7 -22.83 -14.05 -24.36
CA GLN A 7 -23.75 -13.22 -23.60
C GLN A 7 -23.13 -11.82 -23.44
N THR A 8 -23.46 -10.93 -24.37
CA THR A 8 -23.33 -9.49 -24.14
C THR A 8 -24.60 -9.03 -23.45
N SER A 9 -24.50 -8.65 -22.18
CA SER A 9 -25.58 -7.96 -21.46
C SER A 9 -25.11 -6.53 -21.17
N PRO A 10 -25.78 -5.49 -21.71
CA PRO A 10 -25.39 -4.11 -21.46
C PRO A 10 -25.83 -3.73 -20.04
N THR A 11 -24.90 -3.72 -19.09
CA THR A 11 -25.20 -3.11 -17.79
C THR A 11 -25.22 -1.60 -17.98
N ARG A 12 -26.45 -1.10 -18.14
CA ARG A 12 -26.82 0.32 -18.18
C ARG A 12 -26.12 1.06 -17.03
N ILE A 13 -25.32 2.08 -17.34
CA ILE A 13 -24.82 3.03 -16.34
C ILE A 13 -26.04 3.73 -15.72
N GLY A 14 -26.41 3.28 -14.53
CA GLY A 14 -27.49 3.80 -13.71
C GLY A 14 -26.97 4.90 -12.79
N ARG A 15 -27.62 6.06 -12.89
CA ARG A 15 -27.39 7.33 -12.18
C ARG A 15 -26.90 7.19 -10.73
N VAL A 16 -25.89 8.00 -10.39
CA VAL A 16 -25.46 8.28 -9.02
C VAL A 16 -26.66 8.63 -8.16
N LYS A 17 -26.97 7.74 -7.21
CA LYS A 17 -27.92 8.02 -6.15
C LYS A 17 -27.12 8.72 -5.06
N ASP A 18 -27.47 9.97 -4.81
CA ASP A 18 -26.97 10.79 -3.71
C ASP A 18 -27.33 10.06 -2.40
N GLU A 19 -26.40 9.23 -1.90
CA GLU A 19 -26.55 8.53 -0.63
C GLU A 19 -25.70 9.27 0.40
N THR A 20 -26.39 9.96 1.31
CA THR A 20 -25.82 10.45 2.56
C THR A 20 -25.10 9.28 3.24
N VAL A 21 -23.79 9.37 3.38
CA VAL A 21 -22.94 8.34 3.99
C VAL A 21 -23.39 8.14 5.44
N LYS A 22 -24.11 7.06 5.69
CA LYS A 22 -24.45 6.63 7.05
C LYS A 22 -23.17 6.12 7.72
N PRO A 23 -22.79 6.61 8.91
CA PRO A 23 -21.61 6.11 9.61
C PRO A 23 -21.75 4.61 9.89
N LEU A 24 -20.74 3.84 9.50
CA LEU A 24 -20.61 2.45 9.88
C LEU A 24 -20.43 2.39 11.41
N ALA A 25 -21.26 1.62 12.11
CA ALA A 25 -21.12 1.42 13.55
C ALA A 25 -19.71 0.91 13.88
N PRO A 26 -19.08 1.33 14.99
CA PRO A 26 -17.78 0.81 15.37
C PRO A 26 -17.93 -0.69 15.64
N THR A 27 -17.20 -1.50 14.89
CA THR A 27 -16.97 -2.90 15.21
C THR A 27 -16.39 -2.94 16.62
N GLY A 28 -17.15 -3.50 17.58
CA GLY A 28 -16.68 -3.67 18.95
C GLY A 28 -15.38 -4.48 18.98
N PRO A 29 -14.55 -4.33 20.04
CA PRO A 29 -13.29 -5.05 20.14
C PRO A 29 -13.57 -6.55 20.08
N VAL A 30 -12.99 -7.21 19.09
CA VAL A 30 -12.94 -8.67 19.03
C VAL A 30 -12.00 -9.10 20.14
N ASP A 31 -12.53 -9.72 21.19
CA ASP A 31 -11.73 -10.25 22.29
C ASP A 31 -10.78 -11.30 21.72
N SER A 32 -9.52 -10.90 21.58
CA SER A 32 -8.47 -11.79 21.08
C SER A 32 -8.02 -12.65 22.25
N PRO A 33 -7.89 -13.98 22.08
CA PRO A 33 -7.40 -14.83 23.15
C PRO A 33 -6.04 -14.31 23.61
N SER A 34 -5.92 -14.05 24.92
CA SER A 34 -4.67 -13.59 25.54
C SER A 34 -3.62 -14.68 25.38
N VAL A 35 -2.75 -14.52 24.38
CA VAL A 35 -1.57 -15.36 24.18
C VAL A 35 -0.57 -15.00 25.28
N PRO A 36 0.03 -15.97 25.98
CA PRO A 36 1.05 -15.66 26.98
C PRO A 36 2.16 -14.83 26.36
N VAL A 37 2.44 -13.66 26.94
CA VAL A 37 3.51 -12.76 26.51
C VAL A 37 4.83 -13.47 26.81
N ALA A 38 5.40 -14.12 25.80
CA ALA A 38 6.76 -14.60 25.84
C ALA A 38 7.67 -13.38 26.07
N ALA A 39 8.63 -13.50 26.99
CA ALA A 39 9.59 -12.42 27.24
C ALA A 39 10.24 -11.99 25.92
N PRO A 40 10.30 -10.68 25.61
CA PRO A 40 10.81 -10.22 24.33
C PRO A 40 12.27 -10.66 24.18
N SER A 41 12.53 -11.49 23.17
CA SER A 41 13.89 -11.86 22.83
C SER A 41 14.59 -10.67 22.16
N LEU A 42 15.90 -10.53 22.36
CA LEU A 42 16.69 -9.47 21.72
C LEU A 42 16.50 -9.47 20.20
N VAL A 43 16.42 -10.67 19.59
CA VAL A 43 16.17 -10.84 18.15
C VAL A 43 14.83 -10.27 17.73
N ALA A 44 13.77 -10.48 18.53
CA ALA A 44 12.45 -9.89 18.26
C ALA A 44 12.50 -8.36 18.35
N ALA A 45 13.19 -7.80 19.35
CA ALA A 45 13.34 -6.35 19.51
C ALA A 45 14.12 -5.70 18.35
N LEU A 46 15.15 -6.37 17.82
CA LEU A 46 15.90 -5.89 16.65
C LEU A 46 15.10 -6.00 15.35
N ALA A 47 14.32 -7.07 15.18
CA ALA A 47 13.42 -7.21 14.05
C ALA A 47 12.33 -6.13 14.03
N GLU A 48 11.82 -5.76 15.22
CA GLU A 48 10.83 -4.70 15.39
C GLU A 48 11.44 -3.30 15.17
N ALA A 49 12.67 -3.06 15.63
CA ALA A 49 13.39 -1.79 15.39
C ALA A 49 13.69 -1.56 13.90
N GLY A 50 13.90 -2.64 13.14
CA GLY A 50 14.15 -2.59 11.71
C GLY A 50 15.52 -2.00 11.33
N PRO A 51 15.81 -1.87 10.02
CA PRO A 51 17.05 -1.27 9.55
C PRO A 51 17.11 0.23 9.86
N PRO A 52 18.32 0.78 10.07
CA PRO A 52 18.48 2.19 10.41
C PRO A 52 17.98 3.10 9.29
N VAL A 53 17.11 4.05 9.63
CA VAL A 53 16.57 5.05 8.70
C VAL A 53 17.26 6.40 8.87
N ASN A 54 17.43 7.14 7.78
CA ASN A 54 17.95 8.50 7.83
C ASN A 54 16.79 9.51 7.96
N SER A 55 16.49 9.89 9.21
CA SER A 55 15.39 10.80 9.55
C SER A 55 15.56 12.21 8.96
N GLU A 56 16.79 12.71 8.85
CA GLU A 56 17.09 14.03 8.28
C GLU A 56 16.74 14.08 6.78
N LYS A 57 17.14 13.05 6.02
CA LYS A 57 16.78 12.92 4.60
C LYS A 57 15.27 12.87 4.42
N ILE A 58 14.57 12.11 5.26
CA ILE A 58 13.11 12.01 5.21
C ILE A 58 12.46 13.37 5.46
N ALA A 59 12.92 14.10 6.48
CA ALA A 59 12.40 15.43 6.80
C ALA A 59 12.62 16.42 5.64
N ALA A 60 13.82 16.44 5.05
CA ALA A 60 14.13 17.29 3.91
C ALA A 60 13.24 17.00 2.69
N ILE A 61 13.04 15.72 2.36
CA ILE A 61 12.16 15.31 1.25
C ILE A 61 10.71 15.73 1.53
N ARG A 62 10.20 15.51 2.75
CA ARG A 62 8.84 15.93 3.14
C ARG A 62 8.63 17.43 2.99
N GLN A 63 9.61 18.23 3.41
CA GLN A 63 9.57 19.68 3.23
C GLN A 63 9.58 20.09 1.76
N ALA A 64 10.44 19.48 0.93
CA ALA A 64 10.50 19.77 -0.50
C ALA A 64 9.17 19.44 -1.21
N ILE A 65 8.51 18.35 -0.83
CA ILE A 65 7.18 17.99 -1.33
C ILE A 65 6.13 19.03 -0.91
N ALA A 66 6.10 19.39 0.38
CA ALA A 66 5.16 20.39 0.90
C ALA A 66 5.35 21.77 0.24
N ALA A 67 6.59 22.13 -0.09
CA ALA A 67 6.91 23.37 -0.78
C ALA A 67 6.67 23.31 -2.31
N GLY A 68 6.26 22.16 -2.86
CA GLY A 68 6.08 21.98 -4.31
C GLY A 68 7.40 21.97 -5.11
N GLN A 69 8.54 21.80 -4.44
CA GLN A 69 9.88 21.85 -5.03
C GLN A 69 10.48 20.46 -5.29
N TYR A 70 9.68 19.39 -5.19
CA TYR A 70 10.11 18.03 -5.47
C TYR A 70 9.77 17.67 -6.93
N PRO A 71 10.73 17.75 -7.88
CA PRO A 71 10.45 17.57 -9.30
C PRO A 71 10.11 16.11 -9.64
N ILE A 72 9.16 15.94 -10.57
CA ILE A 72 8.82 14.63 -11.14
C ILE A 72 9.68 14.42 -12.38
N ASP A 73 10.68 13.54 -12.29
CA ASP A 73 11.48 13.12 -13.44
C ASP A 73 10.95 11.80 -14.00
N ALA A 74 10.27 11.89 -15.15
CA ALA A 74 9.70 10.73 -15.85
C ALA A 74 10.77 9.71 -16.27
N LYS A 75 11.98 10.16 -16.61
CA LYS A 75 13.08 9.27 -17.01
C LYS A 75 13.60 8.49 -15.81
N ALA A 76 13.76 9.16 -14.67
CA ALA A 76 14.16 8.51 -13.41
C ALA A 76 13.13 7.47 -12.96
N ILE A 77 11.83 7.78 -13.09
CA ILE A 77 10.74 6.85 -12.79
C ILE A 77 10.80 5.62 -13.70
N ALA A 78 10.87 5.82 -15.02
CA ALA A 78 10.94 4.73 -15.98
C ALA A 78 12.16 3.81 -15.74
N ALA A 79 13.33 4.41 -15.47
CA ALA A 79 14.54 3.65 -15.14
C ALA A 79 14.36 2.80 -13.87
N LYS A 80 13.67 3.33 -12.85
CA LYS A 80 13.41 2.60 -11.61
C LYS A 80 12.39 1.48 -11.80
N MET A 81 11.37 1.70 -12.63
CA MET A 81 10.39 0.67 -12.99
C MET A 81 11.06 -0.52 -13.68
N ILE A 82 11.89 -0.24 -14.69
CA ILE A 82 12.67 -1.28 -15.39
C ILE A 82 13.56 -2.02 -14.39
N ALA A 83 14.32 -1.30 -13.56
CA ALA A 83 15.23 -1.93 -12.59
C ALA A 83 14.53 -2.86 -11.58
N LEU A 84 13.26 -2.59 -11.24
CA LEU A 84 12.46 -3.43 -10.34
C LEU A 84 11.76 -4.58 -11.06
N ASP A 85 11.44 -4.41 -12.35
CA ASP A 85 10.78 -5.42 -13.18
C ASP A 85 11.76 -6.52 -13.63
N LEU A 86 13.05 -6.19 -13.81
CA LEU A 86 14.06 -7.21 -14.03
C LEU A 86 14.24 -8.04 -12.75
N PRO A 87 14.28 -9.40 -12.86
CA PRO A 87 14.63 -10.23 -11.71
C PRO A 87 16.02 -9.79 -11.25
N SER A 88 16.12 -9.34 -10.01
CA SER A 88 17.40 -8.96 -9.40
C SER A 88 18.36 -10.13 -9.62
N SER A 89 19.40 -9.93 -10.42
CA SER A 89 20.38 -10.96 -10.71
C SER A 89 21.05 -11.34 -9.38
N SER A 90 20.52 -12.39 -8.77
CA SER A 90 21.10 -13.09 -7.64
C SER A 90 22.47 -13.61 -8.09
N THR A 91 23.55 -13.04 -7.57
CA THR A 91 24.89 -13.62 -7.59
C THR A 91 25.39 -13.69 -6.17
#